data_AF-A0A7J6XE63-F1
#
_entry.id   AF-A0A7J6XE63-F1
#
_cell.length_a   1.000
_cell.length_b   1.000
_cell.length_c   1.000
_cell.angle_alpha   90.00
_cell.angle_beta   90.00
_cell.angle_gamma   90.00
#
_symmetry.space_group_name_H-M   'P 1'
#
loop_
_entity.id
_entity.type
_entity.pdbx_description
1 polymer ?
#
loop_
_entity_poly.entity_id
_entity_poly.type
_entity_poly.pdbx_seq_one_letter_code
_entity_poly.pdbx_strand_id
1 'polypeptide(L)'
;MVKHILGMNVISSSVLNGQDNLGKTPLDDAAISENESIVLCLVQDHRVEKRLTVTKHLHWVVQKNNFAMMNLLMEAIPDLFKGIESEILLNSRDNNGDTILFKAAQENHLFLCKEIYERCPSLIYHKGEGGRTALHHAAVRGEPEMLKFLIDAGAKSYNEDDEEDIESGGGEKLHPKMLLTMVGEQGDTALHKAVLSHKLEAVRLLVDADPDFEYSSNISGDTPLMIAIREAQLNENKYDTGVSRMNPPS
;
A
#
# COMPACT_ATOMS: atom_id res chain seq x y z
N MET A 1 29.81 6.78 -4.26
CA MET A 1 28.65 7.38 -4.96
C MET A 1 28.70 8.91 -4.94
N VAL A 2 28.77 9.58 -3.78
CA VAL A 2 28.87 11.06 -3.71
C VAL A 2 30.06 11.67 -4.51
N LYS A 3 31.19 10.96 -4.63
CA LYS A 3 32.39 11.41 -5.38
C LYS A 3 32.11 11.84 -6.83
N HIS A 4 31.06 11.27 -7.46
CA HIS A 4 30.71 11.59 -8.85
C HIS A 4 29.86 12.86 -8.99
N ILE A 5 29.19 13.34 -7.94
CA ILE A 5 28.26 14.48 -8.03
C ILE A 5 29.01 15.78 -8.37
N LEU A 6 30.25 15.93 -7.89
CA LEU A 6 31.09 17.12 -8.12
C LEU A 6 32.37 16.81 -8.92
N GLY A 7 32.56 15.57 -9.39
CA GLY A 7 33.84 15.14 -9.98
C GLY A 7 35.02 15.19 -8.99
N MET A 8 34.75 15.16 -7.69
CA MET A 8 35.75 15.28 -6.63
C MET A 8 36.11 13.93 -6.03
N ASN A 9 37.40 13.60 -5.99
CA ASN A 9 37.89 12.34 -5.43
C ASN A 9 37.63 12.18 -3.92
N VAL A 10 37.52 13.30 -3.20
CA VAL A 10 37.25 13.37 -1.76
C VAL A 10 36.33 14.55 -1.48
N ILE A 11 35.19 14.30 -0.83
CA ILE A 11 34.29 15.33 -0.28
C ILE A 11 34.37 15.22 1.25
N SER A 12 34.65 16.32 1.94
CA SER A 12 34.72 16.36 3.41
C SER A 12 33.34 16.32 4.05
N SER A 13 33.25 15.87 5.31
CA SER A 13 31.97 15.88 6.05
C SER A 13 31.39 17.29 6.20
N SER A 14 32.25 18.31 6.36
CA SER A 14 31.83 19.72 6.46
C SER A 14 31.12 20.22 5.21
N VAL A 15 31.48 19.70 4.02
CA VAL A 15 30.82 20.06 2.76
C VAL A 15 29.53 19.27 2.59
N LEU A 16 29.52 18.00 2.98
CA LEU A 16 28.33 17.13 2.94
C LEU A 16 27.17 17.65 3.81
N ASN A 17 27.50 18.27 4.95
CA ASN A 17 26.53 18.77 5.92
C ASN A 17 26.53 20.31 6.02
N GLY A 18 27.16 21.00 5.06
CA GLY A 18 27.19 22.45 5.03
C GLY A 18 25.78 23.02 4.94
N GLN A 19 25.52 24.15 5.60
CA GLN A 19 24.21 24.79 5.56
C GLN A 19 24.27 26.10 4.79
N ASP A 20 23.25 26.38 3.98
CA ASP A 20 23.04 27.70 3.41
C ASP A 20 22.55 28.72 4.47
N ASN A 21 22.29 29.96 4.06
CA ASN A 21 21.81 31.01 4.96
C ASN A 21 20.40 30.73 5.53
N LEU A 22 19.69 29.74 4.97
CA LEU A 22 18.37 29.29 5.43
C LEU A 22 18.48 28.02 6.29
N GLY A 23 19.68 27.50 6.53
CA GLY A 23 19.92 26.26 7.26
C GLY A 23 19.76 24.99 6.43
N LYS A 24 19.62 25.09 5.10
CA LYS A 24 19.43 23.94 4.22
C LYS A 24 20.74 23.23 3.93
N THR A 25 20.69 21.90 4.00
CA THR A 25 21.81 21.01 3.68
C THR A 25 21.81 20.59 2.20
N PRO A 26 22.93 20.05 1.66
CA PRO A 26 22.93 19.44 0.34
C PRO A 26 21.88 18.33 0.16
N LEU A 27 21.54 17.63 1.24
CA LEU A 27 20.45 16.64 1.22
C LEU A 27 19.08 17.32 1.04
N ASP A 28 18.86 18.48 1.67
CA ASP A 28 17.65 19.29 1.45
C ASP A 28 17.57 19.76 -0.03
N ASP A 29 18.67 20.24 -0.61
CA ASP A 29 18.69 20.68 -2.02
C ASP A 29 18.50 19.52 -3.02
N ALA A 30 19.08 18.36 -2.72
CA ALA A 30 18.88 17.15 -3.50
C ALA A 30 17.41 16.70 -3.50
N ALA A 31 16.76 16.79 -2.34
CA ALA A 31 15.34 16.49 -2.22
C ALA A 31 14.47 17.54 -2.95
N ILE A 32 14.80 18.84 -2.83
CA ILE A 32 14.09 19.94 -3.53
C ILE A 32 14.17 19.79 -5.04
N SER A 33 15.35 19.43 -5.56
CA SER A 33 15.56 19.24 -6.99
C SER A 33 14.93 17.96 -7.55
N GLU A 34 14.21 17.21 -6.72
CA GLU A 34 13.57 15.94 -7.07
C GLU A 34 14.57 14.91 -7.63
N ASN A 35 15.86 15.06 -7.31
CA ASN A 35 16.93 14.28 -7.90
C ASN A 35 17.18 13.02 -7.09
N GLU A 36 16.42 11.97 -7.41
CA GLU A 36 16.47 10.68 -6.74
C GLU A 36 17.89 10.10 -6.63
N SER A 37 18.68 10.21 -7.70
CA SER A 37 20.05 9.69 -7.73
C SER A 37 20.97 10.39 -6.73
N ILE A 38 20.82 11.71 -6.57
CA ILE A 38 21.62 12.50 -5.62
C ILE A 38 21.16 12.23 -4.19
N VAL A 39 19.84 12.16 -3.94
CA VAL A 39 19.29 11.82 -2.62
C VAL A 39 19.81 10.46 -2.17
N LEU A 40 19.75 9.43 -3.04
CA LEU A 40 20.30 8.10 -2.80
C LEU A 40 21.78 8.15 -2.41
N CYS A 41 22.59 8.89 -3.18
CA CYS A 41 24.02 9.01 -2.92
C CYS A 41 24.32 9.62 -1.55
N LEU A 42 23.57 10.65 -1.17
CA LEU A 42 23.79 11.38 0.09
C LEU A 42 23.29 10.56 1.29
N VAL A 43 22.09 9.98 1.20
CA VAL A 43 21.49 9.18 2.26
C VAL A 43 22.34 7.96 2.65
N GLN A 44 22.96 7.31 1.66
CA GLN A 44 23.83 6.15 1.88
C GLN A 44 25.20 6.49 2.48
N ASP A 45 25.63 7.75 2.47
CA ASP A 45 26.90 8.16 3.08
C ASP A 45 26.72 8.32 4.60
N HIS A 46 27.43 7.51 5.39
CA HIS A 46 27.35 7.53 6.86
C HIS A 46 27.74 8.88 7.47
N ARG A 47 28.48 9.72 6.74
CA ARG A 47 28.92 11.04 7.18
C ARG A 47 27.84 12.11 6.99
N VAL A 48 26.82 11.84 6.18
CA VAL A 48 25.71 12.77 5.97
C VAL A 48 24.79 12.72 7.18
N GLU A 49 24.57 13.89 7.77
CA GLU A 49 23.59 14.09 8.84
C GLU A 49 22.20 14.01 8.21
N LYS A 50 21.49 12.90 8.46
CA LYS A 50 20.13 12.69 7.95
C LYS A 50 19.08 13.44 8.77
N ARG A 51 19.33 14.73 8.99
CA ARG A 51 18.38 15.64 9.62
C ARG A 51 17.77 16.47 8.51
N LEU A 52 16.51 16.19 8.18
CA LEU A 52 15.75 17.07 7.31
C LEU A 52 15.35 18.29 8.13
N THR A 53 15.98 19.42 7.85
CA THR A 53 15.76 20.68 8.57
C THR A 53 14.38 21.27 8.26
N VAL A 54 13.73 20.77 7.22
CA VAL A 54 12.49 21.29 6.66
C VAL A 54 11.49 20.16 6.47
N THR A 55 10.46 20.13 7.33
CA THR A 55 9.31 19.20 7.27
C THR A 55 8.57 19.27 5.91
N LYS A 56 8.70 20.39 5.18
CA LYS A 56 8.08 20.59 3.86
C LYS A 56 8.61 19.68 2.73
N HIS A 57 9.77 19.05 2.86
CA HIS A 57 10.33 18.21 1.78
C HIS A 57 9.76 16.78 1.79
N LEU A 58 9.46 16.25 2.97
CA LEU A 58 8.71 15.01 3.11
C LEU A 58 7.28 15.18 2.59
N HIS A 59 6.70 16.36 2.77
CA HIS A 59 5.43 16.71 2.14
C HIS A 59 5.51 16.61 0.61
N TRP A 60 6.61 17.02 -0.02
CA TRP A 60 6.77 16.85 -1.46
C TRP A 60 6.85 15.37 -1.89
N VAL A 61 7.68 14.55 -1.22
CA VAL A 61 7.80 13.12 -1.53
C VAL A 61 6.45 12.42 -1.39
N VAL A 62 5.73 12.75 -0.31
CA VAL A 62 4.39 12.23 -0.05
C VAL A 62 3.40 12.79 -1.07
N GLN A 63 3.37 14.09 -1.36
CA GLN A 63 2.46 14.70 -2.35
C GLN A 63 2.62 14.10 -3.74
N LYS A 64 3.85 13.80 -4.16
CA LYS A 64 4.13 13.10 -5.42
C LYS A 64 3.87 11.60 -5.36
N ASN A 65 3.56 11.08 -4.17
CA ASN A 65 3.38 9.67 -3.87
C ASN A 65 4.57 8.81 -4.37
N ASN A 66 5.79 9.34 -4.27
CA ASN A 66 6.99 8.64 -4.72
C ASN A 66 7.38 7.58 -3.68
N PHE A 67 6.79 6.40 -3.81
CA PHE A 67 6.98 5.28 -2.89
C PHE A 67 8.45 4.88 -2.73
N ALA A 68 9.21 4.77 -3.83
CA ALA A 68 10.60 4.33 -3.80
C ALA A 68 11.46 5.29 -2.96
N MET A 69 11.30 6.59 -3.19
CA MET A 69 11.99 7.62 -2.42
C MET A 69 11.57 7.59 -0.95
N MET A 70 10.28 7.44 -0.67
CA MET A 70 9.77 7.42 0.68
C MET A 70 10.28 6.21 1.47
N ASN A 71 10.30 5.03 0.85
CA ASN A 71 10.81 3.82 1.48
C ASN A 71 12.29 3.96 1.85
N LEU A 72 13.10 4.48 0.92
CA LEU A 72 14.51 4.76 1.16
C LEU A 72 14.71 5.75 2.31
N LEU A 73 13.97 6.86 2.32
CA LEU A 73 14.09 7.87 3.36
C LEU A 73 13.68 7.31 4.73
N MET A 74 12.74 6.37 4.77
CA MET A 74 12.34 5.67 6.00
C MET A 74 13.42 4.74 6.53
N GLU A 75 14.07 3.96 5.66
CA GLU A 75 15.21 3.13 6.06
C GLU A 75 16.34 3.97 6.65
N ALA A 76 16.54 5.18 6.13
CA ALA A 76 17.58 6.08 6.59
C ALA A 76 17.19 6.95 7.79
N ILE A 77 15.91 7.25 7.96
CA ILE A 77 15.35 8.16 8.96
C ILE A 77 14.07 7.52 9.53
N PRO A 78 14.17 6.67 10.56
CA PRO A 78 13.01 5.93 11.09
C PRO A 78 11.89 6.83 11.67
N ASP A 79 12.25 8.02 12.14
CA ASP A 79 11.30 8.98 12.75
C ASP A 79 10.66 9.94 11.74
N LEU A 80 10.86 9.71 10.44
CA LEU A 80 10.45 10.61 9.37
C LEU A 80 8.95 10.90 9.36
N PHE A 81 8.10 9.89 9.59
CA PHE A 81 6.64 10.07 9.61
C PHE A 81 6.12 10.88 10.79
N LYS A 82 6.92 11.15 11.82
CA LYS A 82 6.47 11.88 13.02
C LYS A 82 5.93 13.29 12.74
N GLY A 83 6.42 13.92 11.68
CA GLY A 83 6.06 15.29 11.31
C GLY A 83 5.09 15.42 10.14
N ILE A 84 4.58 14.32 9.56
CA ILE A 84 3.64 14.40 8.43
C ILE A 84 2.22 14.64 8.96
N GLU A 85 1.57 15.68 8.44
CA GLU A 85 0.15 15.95 8.65
C GLU A 85 -0.71 14.92 7.90
N SER A 86 -1.77 14.41 8.54
CA SER A 86 -2.68 13.41 7.95
C SER A 86 -3.30 13.87 6.64
N GLU A 87 -3.63 15.16 6.53
CA GLU A 87 -4.20 15.77 5.32
C GLU A 87 -3.31 15.59 4.07
N ILE A 88 -1.99 15.61 4.25
CA ILE A 88 -1.04 15.44 3.15
C ILE A 88 -1.05 14.00 2.64
N LEU A 89 -1.21 13.03 3.54
CA LEU A 89 -1.39 11.62 3.20
C LEU A 89 -2.74 11.38 2.51
N LEU A 90 -3.81 12.04 2.98
CA LEU A 90 -5.16 11.94 2.42
C LEU A 90 -5.27 12.50 1.00
N ASN A 91 -4.54 13.58 0.70
CA ASN A 91 -4.59 14.25 -0.60
C ASN A 91 -3.55 13.74 -1.60
N SER A 92 -2.57 12.96 -1.15
CA SER A 92 -1.52 12.40 -2.00
C SER A 92 -2.04 11.29 -2.91
N ARG A 93 -1.81 11.42 -4.22
CA ARG A 93 -2.08 10.38 -5.22
C ARG A 93 -0.91 10.29 -6.20
N ASP A 94 -0.57 9.09 -6.65
CA ASP A 94 0.37 8.93 -7.76
C ASP A 94 -0.34 9.12 -9.12
N ASN A 95 0.39 8.89 -10.21
CA ASN A 95 -0.16 8.98 -11.57
C ASN A 95 -1.27 7.97 -11.88
N ASN A 96 -1.40 6.90 -11.07
CA ASN A 96 -2.46 5.89 -11.20
C ASN A 96 -3.66 6.21 -10.30
N GLY A 97 -3.61 7.28 -9.51
CA GLY A 97 -4.63 7.59 -8.50
C GLY A 97 -4.52 6.74 -7.24
N ASP A 98 -3.38 6.07 -7.01
CA ASP A 98 -3.17 5.27 -5.81
C ASP A 98 -2.78 6.15 -4.63
N THR A 99 -3.19 5.74 -3.43
CA THR A 99 -2.68 6.31 -2.19
C THR A 99 -1.33 5.72 -1.83
N ILE A 100 -0.60 6.39 -0.93
CA ILE A 100 0.67 5.85 -0.43
C ILE A 100 0.49 4.54 0.34
N LEU A 101 -0.62 4.38 1.06
CA LEU A 101 -0.96 3.13 1.75
C LEU A 101 -1.22 2.00 0.76
N PHE A 102 -1.92 2.30 -0.34
CA PHE A 102 -2.16 1.32 -1.39
C PHE A 102 -0.85 0.82 -2.00
N LYS A 103 0.08 1.73 -2.34
CA LYS A 103 1.41 1.34 -2.85
C LYS A 103 2.22 0.54 -1.85
N ALA A 104 2.22 0.94 -0.57
CA ALA A 104 2.91 0.20 0.47
C ALA A 104 2.36 -1.23 0.63
N ALA A 105 1.04 -1.40 0.56
CA ALA A 105 0.41 -2.71 0.58
C ALA A 105 0.73 -3.52 -0.70
N GLN A 106 0.75 -2.85 -1.85
CA GLN A 106 1.11 -3.46 -3.13
C GLN A 106 2.54 -4.00 -3.12
N GLU A 107 3.49 -3.31 -2.51
CA GLU A 107 4.88 -3.76 -2.37
C GLU A 107 5.10 -4.71 -1.17
N ASN A 108 4.02 -5.07 -0.46
CA ASN A 108 4.04 -5.86 0.78
C ASN A 108 4.92 -5.26 1.89
N HIS A 109 5.02 -3.93 1.95
CA HIS A 109 5.88 -3.22 2.88
C HIS A 109 5.16 -2.95 4.23
N LEU A 110 4.95 -4.02 5.00
CA LEU A 110 4.13 -4.01 6.22
C LEU A 110 4.52 -2.94 7.26
N PHE A 111 5.81 -2.72 7.49
CA PHE A 111 6.28 -1.72 8.44
C PHE A 111 5.80 -0.31 8.06
N LEU A 112 5.88 0.01 6.78
CA LEU A 112 5.48 1.31 6.25
C LEU A 112 3.95 1.47 6.28
N CYS A 113 3.20 0.41 5.98
CA CYS A 113 1.75 0.43 6.15
C CYS A 113 1.33 0.75 7.58
N LYS A 114 2.04 0.21 8.59
CA LYS A 114 1.81 0.52 10.00
C LYS A 114 2.14 1.98 10.32
N GLU A 115 3.30 2.47 9.90
CA GLU A 115 3.68 3.88 10.13
C GLU A 115 2.72 4.87 9.46
N ILE A 116 2.26 4.58 8.24
CA ILE A 116 1.24 5.39 7.56
C ILE A 116 -0.08 5.35 8.33
N TYR A 117 -0.50 4.17 8.79
CA TYR A 117 -1.74 3.99 9.53
C TYR A 117 -1.76 4.75 10.87
N GLU A 118 -0.68 4.68 11.65
CA GLU A 118 -0.56 5.43 12.91
C GLU A 118 -0.68 6.95 12.71
N ARG A 119 -0.41 7.45 11.49
CA ARG A 119 -0.54 8.87 11.15
C ARG A 119 -1.89 9.22 10.54
N CYS A 120 -2.45 8.33 9.75
CA CYS A 120 -3.69 8.55 9.04
C CYS A 120 -4.54 7.27 8.99
N PRO A 121 -5.24 6.93 10.09
CA PRO A 121 -6.03 5.70 10.17
C PRO A 121 -7.16 5.62 9.13
N SER A 122 -7.73 6.76 8.73
CA SER A 122 -8.82 6.84 7.73
C SER A 122 -8.37 6.50 6.31
N LEU A 123 -7.06 6.54 6.02
CA LEU A 123 -6.51 6.18 4.71
C LEU A 123 -6.77 4.70 4.35
N ILE A 124 -7.05 3.85 5.36
CA ILE A 124 -7.36 2.42 5.18
C ILE A 124 -8.56 2.18 4.25
N TYR A 125 -9.53 3.09 4.23
CA TYR A 125 -10.74 2.99 3.41
C TYR A 125 -10.59 3.61 2.03
N HIS A 126 -9.47 4.26 1.74
CA HIS A 126 -9.29 4.94 0.47
C HIS A 126 -9.01 3.95 -0.66
N LYS A 127 -9.60 4.24 -1.81
CA LYS A 127 -9.48 3.45 -3.03
C LYS A 127 -8.38 4.01 -3.92
N GLY A 128 -7.59 3.12 -4.51
CA GLY A 128 -6.66 3.40 -5.59
C GLY A 128 -7.22 2.97 -6.95
N GLU A 129 -6.33 2.51 -7.82
CA GLU A 129 -6.62 2.06 -9.18
C GLU A 129 -7.72 0.98 -9.22
N GLY A 130 -8.67 1.14 -10.14
CA GLY A 130 -9.78 0.20 -10.30
C GLY A 130 -10.77 0.22 -9.14
N GLY A 131 -10.80 1.30 -8.35
CA GLY A 131 -11.65 1.45 -7.17
C GLY A 131 -11.29 0.53 -6.01
N ARG A 132 -10.07 -0.02 -6.00
CA ARG A 132 -9.65 -1.06 -5.03
C ARG A 132 -9.02 -0.46 -3.79
N THR A 133 -9.29 -1.04 -2.63
CA THR A 133 -8.56 -0.73 -1.39
C THR A 133 -7.28 -1.56 -1.27
N ALA A 134 -6.40 -1.21 -0.33
CA ALA A 134 -5.21 -2.01 0.01
C ALA A 134 -5.57 -3.48 0.34
N LEU A 135 -6.73 -3.72 0.95
CA LEU A 135 -7.20 -5.06 1.30
C LEU A 135 -7.48 -5.92 0.05
N HIS A 136 -8.07 -5.35 -1.01
CA HIS A 136 -8.28 -6.06 -2.27
C HIS A 136 -6.95 -6.53 -2.86
N HIS A 137 -5.93 -5.67 -2.84
CA HIS A 137 -4.62 -6.02 -3.38
C HIS A 137 -3.94 -7.11 -2.56
N ALA A 138 -3.95 -6.98 -1.22
CA ALA A 138 -3.40 -7.99 -0.32
C ALA A 138 -4.09 -9.36 -0.51
N ALA A 139 -5.40 -9.36 -0.77
CA ALA A 139 -6.17 -10.56 -1.09
C ALA A 139 -5.78 -11.21 -2.43
N VAL A 140 -5.51 -10.42 -3.48
CA VAL A 140 -5.00 -10.92 -4.77
C VAL A 140 -3.64 -11.59 -4.60
N ARG A 141 -2.73 -10.94 -3.86
CA ARG A 141 -1.38 -11.48 -3.64
C ARG A 141 -1.38 -12.69 -2.70
N GLY A 142 -2.28 -12.67 -1.72
CA GLY A 142 -2.40 -13.69 -0.68
C GLY A 142 -1.36 -13.54 0.43
N GLU A 143 -1.06 -12.30 0.82
CA GLU A 143 -0.06 -11.96 1.85
C GLU A 143 -0.70 -11.97 3.25
N PRO A 144 -0.51 -13.02 4.08
CA PRO A 144 -1.31 -13.22 5.29
C PRO A 144 -1.09 -12.14 6.36
N GLU A 145 0.14 -11.71 6.58
CA GLU A 145 0.50 -10.70 7.58
C GLU A 145 -0.05 -9.32 7.21
N MET A 146 -0.01 -8.97 5.92
CA MET A 146 -0.60 -7.74 5.41
C MET A 146 -2.13 -7.77 5.54
N LEU A 147 -2.76 -8.89 5.17
CA LEU A 147 -4.20 -9.09 5.34
C LEU A 147 -4.63 -8.91 6.80
N LYS A 148 -3.98 -9.61 7.73
CA LYS A 148 -4.28 -9.50 9.18
C LYS A 148 -4.17 -8.07 9.65
N PHE A 149 -3.07 -7.38 9.28
CA PHE A 149 -2.90 -5.98 9.64
C PHE A 149 -4.02 -5.09 9.09
N LEU A 150 -4.36 -5.21 7.80
CA LEU A 150 -5.39 -4.37 7.18
C LEU A 150 -6.78 -4.64 7.76
N ILE A 151 -7.12 -5.90 8.06
CA ILE A 151 -8.37 -6.30 8.71
C ILE A 151 -8.46 -5.68 10.12
N ASP A 152 -7.42 -5.86 10.94
CA ASP A 152 -7.37 -5.32 12.30
C ASP A 152 -7.41 -3.78 12.30
N ALA A 153 -6.68 -3.16 11.39
CA ALA A 153 -6.63 -1.71 11.20
C ALA A 153 -7.99 -1.15 10.78
N GLY A 154 -8.69 -1.82 9.85
CA GLY A 154 -10.02 -1.42 9.40
C GLY A 154 -11.08 -1.50 10.49
N ALA A 155 -10.97 -2.48 11.40
CA ALA A 155 -11.86 -2.59 12.56
C ALA A 155 -11.56 -1.53 13.63
N LYS A 156 -10.28 -1.17 13.82
CA LYS A 156 -9.84 -0.17 14.81
C LYS A 156 -10.06 1.28 14.39
N SER A 157 -10.01 1.57 13.08
CA SER A 157 -10.26 2.92 12.55
C SER A 157 -11.73 3.36 12.64
N TYR A 158 -12.61 2.46 13.07
CA TYR A 158 -14.00 2.77 13.35
C TYR A 158 -14.13 3.42 14.72
N ASN A 159 -14.68 4.64 14.78
CA ASN A 159 -15.18 5.24 16.01
C ASN A 159 -16.71 5.39 15.92
N GLU A 160 -17.42 4.90 16.93
CA GLU A 160 -18.88 5.05 17.04
C GLU A 160 -19.30 6.53 17.16
N ASP A 161 -18.40 7.38 17.66
CA ASP A 161 -18.62 8.80 17.93
C ASP A 161 -18.28 9.73 16.73
N ASP A 162 -17.69 9.20 15.65
CA ASP A 162 -17.43 9.97 14.42
C ASP A 162 -18.75 10.12 13.65
N GLU A 163 -19.61 11.05 14.11
CA GLU A 163 -20.81 11.49 13.40
C GLU A 163 -20.41 12.14 12.06
N GLU A 164 -20.67 11.42 10.97
CA GLU A 164 -20.96 11.94 9.62
C GLU A 164 -20.02 13.04 9.07
N ASP A 165 -18.90 12.65 8.46
CA ASP A 165 -18.20 13.54 7.52
C ASP A 165 -18.84 13.40 6.12
N ILE A 166 -19.89 14.20 5.89
CA ILE A 166 -20.73 14.23 4.66
C ILE A 166 -19.96 14.75 3.42
N GLU A 167 -18.69 15.14 3.53
CA GLU A 167 -17.95 15.72 2.40
C GLU A 167 -17.28 14.71 1.44
N SER A 168 -17.27 13.41 1.76
CA SER A 168 -16.87 12.34 0.83
C SER A 168 -18.11 11.67 0.25
N GLY A 169 -18.56 12.11 -0.93
CA GLY A 169 -19.81 11.69 -1.59
C GLY A 169 -20.05 10.19 -1.80
N GLY A 170 -20.38 9.46 -0.73
CA GLY A 170 -20.82 8.07 -0.72
C GLY A 170 -21.34 7.71 0.67
N GLY A 171 -22.66 7.84 0.87
CA GLY A 171 -23.34 7.74 2.17
C GLY A 171 -23.46 6.35 2.77
N GLU A 172 -22.34 5.64 2.98
CA GLU A 172 -22.31 4.44 3.82
C GLU A 172 -21.72 4.77 5.19
N LYS A 173 -22.47 4.51 6.26
CA LYS A 173 -22.01 4.67 7.63
C LYS A 173 -20.75 3.84 7.86
N LEU A 174 -19.71 4.46 8.41
CA LEU A 174 -18.57 3.75 8.96
C LEU A 174 -19.08 2.68 9.93
N HIS A 175 -18.55 1.47 9.80
CA HIS A 175 -18.85 0.34 10.68
C HIS A 175 -17.60 -0.56 10.75
N PRO A 176 -17.42 -1.39 11.80
CA PRO A 176 -16.18 -2.14 12.02
C PRO A 176 -15.75 -3.06 10.86
N LYS A 177 -16.73 -3.48 10.06
CA LYS A 177 -16.54 -4.40 8.93
C LYS A 177 -16.49 -3.68 7.58
N MET A 178 -16.58 -2.35 7.55
CA MET A 178 -16.66 -1.57 6.31
C MET A 178 -15.57 -1.95 5.31
N LEU A 179 -14.31 -2.06 5.75
CA LEU A 179 -13.21 -2.42 4.85
C LEU A 179 -13.41 -3.77 4.15
N LEU A 180 -14.03 -4.75 4.81
CA LEU A 180 -14.32 -6.09 4.27
C LEU A 180 -15.41 -6.05 3.21
N THR A 181 -16.35 -5.10 3.32
CA THR A 181 -17.52 -4.97 2.46
C THR A 181 -17.30 -4.01 1.29
N MET A 182 -16.26 -3.19 1.33
CA MET A 182 -15.91 -2.31 0.22
C MET A 182 -15.71 -3.10 -1.08
N VAL A 183 -16.27 -2.57 -2.16
CA VAL A 183 -16.17 -3.15 -3.49
C VAL A 183 -15.28 -2.33 -4.42
N GLY A 184 -14.53 -3.00 -5.29
CA GLY A 184 -13.85 -2.38 -6.44
C GLY A 184 -14.81 -1.97 -7.56
N GLU A 185 -14.27 -1.46 -8.67
CA GLU A 185 -15.06 -1.05 -9.85
C GLU A 185 -15.94 -2.16 -10.45
N GLN A 186 -15.54 -3.43 -10.30
CA GLN A 186 -16.29 -4.58 -10.80
C GLN A 186 -17.33 -5.11 -9.79
N GLY A 187 -17.52 -4.42 -8.66
CA GLY A 187 -18.35 -4.92 -7.56
C GLY A 187 -17.68 -6.04 -6.74
N ASP A 188 -16.42 -6.37 -7.03
CA ASP A 188 -15.68 -7.41 -6.31
C ASP A 188 -15.25 -6.89 -4.93
N THR A 189 -15.56 -7.64 -3.87
CA THR A 189 -14.93 -7.49 -2.55
C THR A 189 -13.54 -8.12 -2.52
N ALA A 190 -12.80 -7.90 -1.43
CA ALA A 190 -11.53 -8.59 -1.20
C ALA A 190 -11.66 -10.12 -1.24
N LEU A 191 -12.78 -10.69 -0.77
CA LEU A 191 -13.00 -12.14 -0.83
C LEU A 191 -13.15 -12.65 -2.27
N HIS A 192 -13.90 -11.94 -3.12
CA HIS A 192 -13.98 -12.29 -4.55
C HIS A 192 -12.58 -12.39 -5.16
N LYS A 193 -11.72 -11.42 -4.87
CA LYS A 193 -10.34 -11.40 -5.36
C LYS A 193 -9.48 -12.53 -4.80
N ALA A 194 -9.60 -12.85 -3.51
CA ALA A 194 -8.87 -13.96 -2.90
C ALA A 194 -9.25 -15.32 -3.53
N VAL A 195 -10.55 -15.55 -3.75
CA VAL A 195 -11.05 -16.77 -4.37
C VAL A 195 -10.60 -16.87 -5.83
N LEU A 196 -10.81 -15.81 -6.61
CA LEU A 196 -10.39 -15.75 -8.02
C LEU A 196 -8.88 -15.95 -8.19
N SER A 197 -8.08 -15.51 -7.23
CA SER A 197 -6.61 -15.64 -7.25
C SER A 197 -6.12 -16.93 -6.59
N HIS A 198 -7.02 -17.84 -6.22
CA HIS A 198 -6.75 -19.13 -5.55
C HIS A 198 -5.93 -19.00 -4.24
N LYS A 199 -6.12 -17.92 -3.49
CA LYS A 199 -5.39 -17.64 -2.26
C LYS A 199 -6.13 -18.20 -1.05
N LEU A 200 -6.01 -19.51 -0.82
CA LEU A 200 -6.76 -20.22 0.23
C LEU A 200 -6.57 -19.63 1.64
N GLU A 201 -5.37 -19.21 1.99
CA GLU A 201 -5.12 -18.60 3.30
C GLU A 201 -5.78 -17.22 3.42
N ALA A 202 -5.78 -16.43 2.34
CA ALA A 202 -6.49 -15.15 2.31
C ALA A 202 -8.00 -15.34 2.43
N VAL A 203 -8.55 -16.36 1.74
CA VAL A 203 -9.96 -16.74 1.86
C VAL A 203 -10.31 -17.08 3.31
N ARG A 204 -9.50 -17.90 3.99
CA ARG A 204 -9.70 -18.24 5.41
C ARG A 204 -9.70 -16.99 6.29
N LEU A 205 -8.67 -16.15 6.19
CA LEU A 205 -8.56 -14.95 7.01
C LEU A 205 -9.74 -13.97 6.80
N LEU A 206 -10.21 -13.82 5.57
CA LEU A 206 -11.34 -12.93 5.25
C LEU A 206 -12.68 -13.50 5.75
N VAL A 207 -12.87 -14.82 5.69
CA VAL A 207 -14.07 -15.49 6.22
C VAL A 207 -14.08 -15.48 7.75
N ASP A 208 -12.93 -15.73 8.38
CA ASP A 208 -12.79 -15.69 9.84
C ASP A 208 -13.00 -14.28 10.40
N ALA A 209 -12.65 -13.24 9.62
CA ALA A 209 -12.86 -11.84 9.99
C ALA A 209 -14.34 -11.43 9.97
N ASP A 210 -15.16 -12.04 9.11
CA ASP A 210 -16.60 -11.80 9.07
C ASP A 210 -17.40 -13.06 8.68
N PRO A 211 -17.63 -13.97 9.64
CA PRO A 211 -18.31 -15.24 9.38
C PRO A 211 -19.78 -15.09 8.96
N ASP A 212 -20.41 -13.97 9.30
CA ASP A 212 -21.83 -13.71 9.11
C ASP A 212 -22.13 -12.91 7.82
N PHE A 213 -21.09 -12.49 7.08
CA PHE A 213 -21.30 -11.66 5.91
C PHE A 213 -21.95 -12.44 4.78
N GLU A 214 -23.14 -12.00 4.39
CA GLU A 214 -23.81 -12.46 3.18
C GLU A 214 -23.09 -11.87 1.97
N TYR A 215 -22.05 -12.55 1.48
CA TYR A 215 -21.28 -12.10 0.33
C TYR A 215 -22.15 -11.95 -0.92
N SER A 216 -22.52 -10.71 -1.22
CA SER A 216 -23.33 -10.33 -2.37
C SER A 216 -22.58 -10.57 -3.69
N SER A 217 -23.34 -10.63 -4.77
CA SER A 217 -22.77 -10.78 -6.11
C SER A 217 -22.07 -9.51 -6.58
N ASN A 218 -20.96 -9.68 -7.29
CA ASN A 218 -20.32 -8.60 -8.06
C ASN A 218 -21.20 -8.14 -9.25
N ILE A 219 -20.71 -7.20 -10.07
CA ILE A 219 -21.45 -6.68 -11.24
C ILE A 219 -21.77 -7.78 -12.27
N SER A 220 -20.97 -8.85 -12.31
CA SER A 220 -21.21 -10.00 -13.20
C SER A 220 -22.25 -10.98 -12.65
N GLY A 221 -22.82 -10.72 -11.47
CA GLY A 221 -23.77 -11.63 -10.80
C GLY A 221 -23.10 -12.77 -10.05
N ASP A 222 -21.76 -12.77 -9.92
CA ASP A 222 -21.02 -13.83 -9.27
C ASP A 222 -20.81 -13.54 -7.79
N THR A 223 -21.19 -14.48 -6.93
CA THR A 223 -20.76 -14.50 -5.53
C THR A 223 -19.38 -15.17 -5.41
N PRO A 224 -18.62 -14.97 -4.31
CA PRO A 224 -17.34 -15.65 -4.13
C PRO A 224 -17.48 -17.18 -4.18
N LEU A 225 -18.59 -17.73 -3.68
CA LEU A 225 -18.86 -19.16 -3.73
C LEU A 225 -19.08 -19.66 -5.18
N MET A 226 -19.79 -18.88 -6.01
CA MET A 226 -19.98 -19.23 -7.43
C MET A 226 -18.64 -19.27 -8.18
N ILE A 227 -17.76 -18.30 -7.90
CA ILE A 227 -16.40 -18.28 -8.46
C ILE A 227 -15.63 -19.54 -8.00
N ALA A 228 -15.65 -19.86 -6.71
CA ALA A 228 -14.95 -21.03 -6.17
C ALA A 228 -15.39 -22.35 -6.85
N ILE A 229 -16.70 -22.54 -7.04
CA ILE A 229 -17.26 -23.73 -7.71
C ILE A 229 -16.81 -23.81 -9.17
N ARG A 230 -16.88 -22.70 -9.91
CA ARG A 230 -16.48 -22.63 -11.32
C ARG A 230 -15.00 -22.97 -11.50
N GLU A 231 -14.16 -22.39 -10.65
CA GLU A 231 -12.71 -22.64 -10.69
C GLU A 231 -12.37 -24.10 -10.34
N ALA A 232 -13.09 -24.73 -9.41
CA ALA A 232 -12.93 -26.15 -9.10
C ALA A 232 -13.25 -27.03 -10.33
N GLN A 233 -14.37 -26.77 -11.01
CA GLN A 233 -14.78 -27.50 -12.21
C GLN A 233 -13.78 -27.34 -13.37
N LEU A 234 -13.24 -26.14 -13.58
CA LEU A 234 -12.22 -25.89 -14.60
C LEU A 234 -10.92 -26.67 -14.31
N ASN A 235 -10.56 -26.82 -13.04
CA ASN A 235 -9.39 -27.60 -12.65
C ASN A 235 -9.61 -29.10 -12.86
N GLU A 236 -10.78 -29.64 -12.52
CA GLU A 236 -11.12 -31.05 -12.79
C GLU A 236 -11.06 -31.39 -14.29
N ASN A 237 -11.60 -30.52 -15.14
CA ASN A 237 -11.59 -30.71 -16.60
C ASN A 237 -10.17 -30.66 -17.23
N LYS A 238 -9.20 -30.00 -16.59
CA LYS A 238 -7.78 -30.01 -17.04
C LYS A 238 -7.11 -31.36 -16.79
N TYR A 239 -7.52 -32.11 -15.76
CA TYR A 239 -6.94 -33.42 -15.47
C TYR A 239 -7.55 -34.53 -16.33
N ASP A 240 -8.84 -34.43 -16.68
CA ASP A 240 -9.51 -35.41 -17.55
C ASP A 240 -9.06 -35.35 -19.02
N THR A 241 -8.52 -34.22 -19.48
CA THR A 241 -7.98 -34.09 -20.85
C THR A 241 -6.52 -34.55 -21.00
N GLY A 242 -5.83 -34.87 -19.89
CA GLY A 242 -4.43 -35.32 -19.87
C GLY A 242 -4.21 -36.84 -19.83
N VAL A 243 -5.26 -37.65 -19.66
CA VAL A 243 -5.17 -39.11 -19.59
C VAL A 243 -6.00 -39.77 -20.69
N SER A 244 -5.59 -39.58 -21.95
CA SER A 244 -6.02 -40.49 -23.01
C SER A 244 -5.40 -41.87 -22.76
N ARG A 245 -6.26 -42.76 -22.26
CA ARG A 245 -6.06 -44.19 -22.03
C ARG A 245 -5.17 -44.83 -23.10
N MET A 246 -3.94 -45.18 -22.75
CA MET A 246 -3.22 -46.22 -23.49
C MET A 246 -3.94 -47.55 -23.24
N ASN A 247 -4.64 -48.05 -24.26
CA ASN A 247 -5.17 -49.41 -24.26
C ASN A 247 -4.00 -50.41 -24.25
N PRO A 248 -4.08 -51.51 -23.48
CA PRO A 248 -3.07 -52.55 -23.53
C PRO A 248 -3.17 -53.34 -24.85
N PRO A 249 -2.05 -53.80 -25.43
CA PRO A 249 -2.07 -54.55 -26.67
C PRO A 249 -2.66 -55.95 -26.43
N SER A 250 -3.56 -56.33 -27.35
CA SER A 250 -4.11 -57.67 -27.53
C SER A 250 -3.09 -58.66 -28.07
#